data_AF-A0A8H5L1M0-F1
#
_entry.id   AF-A0A8H5L1M0-F1
#
_cell.length_a   1.000
_cell.length_b   1.000
_cell.length_c   1.000
_cell.angle_alpha   90.00
_cell.angle_beta   90.00
_cell.angle_gamma   90.00
#
_symmetry.space_group_name_H-M   'P 1'
#
loop_
_entity.id
_entity.type
_entity.pdbx_description
1 polymer ?
#
loop_
_entity_poly.entity_id
_entity_poly.type
_entity_poly.pdbx_seq_one_letter_code
_entity_poly.pdbx_strand_id
1 'polypeptide(L)' 'MGQFDWFSSIGATDEAVAVLNDQPIIFTILLVVLVAVILQIVLLWYIHYATMKPEQRKAKQDKKDKKKAGKAAKPSK' A
#
# COMPACT_ATOMS: atom_id res chain seq x y z
N MET A 1 14.82 3.62 28.11
CA MET A 1 14.20 3.97 26.82
C MET A 1 13.62 2.70 26.26
N GLY A 2 12.29 2.64 26.15
CA GLY A 2 11.58 1.57 25.49
C GLY A 2 11.86 1.56 23.99
N GLN A 3 11.67 0.40 23.36
CA GLN A 3 11.88 0.19 21.93
C GLN A 3 11.01 1.12 21.07
N PHE A 4 9.84 1.52 21.59
CA PHE A 4 8.87 2.35 20.87
C PHE A 4 8.81 3.80 21.36
N ASP A 5 9.73 4.27 22.20
CA ASP A 5 9.69 5.66 22.72
C ASP A 5 9.80 6.72 21.60
N TRP A 6 10.36 6.36 20.45
CA TRP A 6 10.40 7.24 19.28
C TRP A 6 9.02 7.42 18.62
N PHE A 7 8.03 6.58 18.93
CA PHE A 7 6.66 6.75 18.39
C PHE A 7 6.02 8.04 18.90
N SER A 8 6.40 8.55 20.08
CA SER A 8 5.97 9.86 20.55
C SER A 8 6.42 10.99 19.61
N SER A 9 7.56 10.83 18.91
CA SER A 9 8.05 11.83 17.93
C SER A 9 7.20 11.92 16.66
N ILE A 10 6.43 10.88 16.35
CA ILE A 10 5.50 10.83 15.22
C ILE A 10 4.04 11.05 15.66
N GLY A 11 3.83 11.45 16.92
CA GLY A 11 2.52 11.82 17.47
C GLY A 11 1.74 10.68 18.12
N ALA A 12 2.38 9.57 18.49
CA ALA A 12 1.73 8.54 19.30
C ALA A 12 1.49 9.05 20.74
N THR A 13 0.38 8.64 21.34
CA THR A 13 0.10 8.92 22.76
C THR A 13 1.00 8.09 23.66
N ASP A 14 1.31 8.61 24.85
CA ASP A 14 2.15 7.90 25.82
C ASP A 14 1.55 6.54 26.22
N GLU A 15 0.21 6.44 26.26
CA GLU A 15 -0.49 5.16 26.49
C GLU A 15 -0.24 4.16 25.36
N ALA A 16 -0.28 4.61 24.10
CA ALA A 16 0.00 3.74 22.96
C ALA A 16 1.46 3.26 22.98
N VAL A 17 2.40 4.15 23.33
CA VAL A 17 3.82 3.81 23.48
C VAL A 17 4.04 2.82 24.63
N ALA A 18 3.36 3.01 25.77
CA ALA A 18 3.40 2.08 26.90
C ALA A 18 2.89 0.69 26.51
N VAL A 19 1.74 0.60 25.84
CA VAL A 19 1.17 -0.68 25.37
C VAL A 19 2.08 -1.38 24.37
N LEU A 20 2.68 -0.63 23.43
CA LEU A 20 3.63 -1.19 22.46
C LEU A 20 4.91 -1.70 23.13
N ASN A 21 5.41 -0.99 24.14
CA ASN A 21 6.57 -1.41 24.92
C ASN A 21 6.26 -2.62 25.82
N ASP A 22 5.05 -2.71 26.38
CA ASP A 22 4.62 -3.82 27.24
C ASP A 22 4.35 -5.09 26.42
N GLN A 23 3.82 -4.92 25.20
CA GLN A 23 3.45 -6.01 24.30
C GLN A 23 4.01 -5.81 22.88
N PRO A 24 5.34 -5.91 22.70
CA PRO A 24 6.00 -5.69 21.41
C PRO A 24 5.53 -6.65 20.30
N ILE A 25 5.02 -7.83 20.68
CA ILE A 25 4.49 -8.81 19.73
C ILE A 25 3.24 -8.30 19.00
N ILE A 26 2.41 -7.45 19.63
CA ILE A 26 1.20 -6.91 19.00
C ILE A 26 1.57 -6.06 17.78
N PHE A 27 2.63 -5.27 17.88
CA PHE A 27 3.15 -4.49 16.76
C PHE A 27 3.61 -5.38 15.60
N THR A 28 4.31 -6.47 15.92
CA THR A 28 4.80 -7.43 14.92
C THR A 28 3.63 -8.12 14.21
N ILE A 29 2.61 -8.54 14.96
CA ILE A 29 1.38 -9.12 14.40
C ILE A 29 0.69 -8.12 13.48
N LEU A 30 0.57 -6.85 13.88
CA LEU A 30 -0.02 -5.80 13.04
C LEU A 30 0.72 -5.69 11.71
N LEU A 31 2.06 -5.66 11.71
CA LEU A 31 2.85 -5.61 10.48
C LEU A 31 2.64 -6.84 9.60
N VAL A 32 2.61 -8.05 10.19
CA VAL A 32 2.34 -9.30 9.45
C VAL A 32 0.96 -9.27 8.79
N VAL A 33 -0.07 -8.83 9.51
CA VAL A 33 -1.43 -8.70 8.98
C VAL A 33 -1.48 -7.69 7.85
N LEU A 34 -0.84 -6.51 7.98
CA LEU A 34 -0.77 -5.52 6.91
C LEU A 34 -0.10 -6.08 5.65
N VAL A 35 1.02 -6.77 5.80
CA VAL A 35 1.72 -7.41 4.67
C VAL A 35 0.83 -8.48 4.03
N ALA A 36 0.19 -9.33 4.83
CA ALA A 36 -0.72 -10.37 4.32
C ALA A 36 -1.88 -9.76 3.53
N VAL A 37 -2.52 -8.69 4.04
CA VAL A 37 -3.61 -7.98 3.35
C VAL A 37 -3.13 -7.34 2.05
N ILE A 38 -1.95 -6.71 2.05
CA ILE A 38 -1.36 -6.13 0.83
C ILE A 38 -1.12 -7.22 -0.22
N LEU A 39 -0.55 -8.36 0.18
CA LEU A 39 -0.32 -9.50 -0.71
C LEU A 39 -1.64 -10.05 -1.27
N GLN A 40 -2.69 -10.16 -0.45
CA GLN A 40 -4.02 -10.57 -0.89
C GLN A 40 -4.61 -9.59 -1.91
N ILE A 41 -4.52 -8.29 -1.67
CA ILE A 41 -5.01 -7.26 -2.60
C ILE A 41 -4.27 -7.35 -3.94
N VAL A 42 -2.94 -7.50 -3.92
CA VAL A 42 -2.12 -7.65 -5.13
C VAL A 42 -2.48 -8.93 -5.88
N LEU A 43 -2.69 -10.05 -5.18
CA LEU A 43 -3.09 -11.32 -5.77
C LEU A 43 -4.49 -11.22 -6.40
N LEU A 44 -5.45 -10.61 -5.72
CA LEU A 44 -6.79 -10.34 -6.26
C LEU A 44 -6.72 -9.44 -7.49
N TRP A 45 -5.89 -8.40 -7.46
CA TRP A 45 -5.67 -7.53 -8.61
C TRP A 45 -5.08 -8.30 -9.80
N TYR A 46 -4.12 -9.18 -9.55
CA TYR A 46 -3.52 -10.03 -10.58
C TYR A 46 -4.54 -11.00 -11.18
N ILE A 47 -5.33 -11.69 -10.36
CA ILE A 47 -6.40 -12.58 -10.82
C ILE A 47 -7.43 -11.80 -11.63
N HIS A 48 -7.84 -10.62 -11.15
CA HIS A 48 -8.77 -9.75 -11.87
C HIS A 48 -8.19 -9.35 -13.24
N TYR A 49 -6.90 -9.00 -13.31
CA TYR A 49 -6.23 -8.70 -14.56
C TYR A 49 -6.13 -9.93 -15.50
N ALA A 50 -5.80 -11.09 -14.94
CA ALA A 50 -5.63 -12.35 -15.68
C ALA A 50 -6.96 -12.97 -16.15
N THR A 51 -8.08 -12.61 -15.53
CA THR A 51 -9.43 -13.06 -15.93
C THR A 51 -10.16 -12.04 -16.82
N MET A 52 -9.65 -10.81 -16.95
CA MET A 52 -10.20 -9.84 -17.89
C MET A 52 -10.11 -10.35 -19.33
N LYS A 53 -11.22 -10.20 -20.08
CA LYS A 53 -11.29 -10.55 -21.50
C LYS A 53 -10.19 -9.82 -22.29
N PRO A 54 -9.59 -10.45 -23.31
CA PRO A 54 -8.50 -9.85 -24.08
C PRO A 54 -8.87 -8.49 -24.71
N GLU A 55 -10.14 -8.31 -25.09
CA GLU A 55 -10.69 -7.04 -25.60
C GLU A 55 -10.63 -5.92 -24.55
N GLN A 56 -10.91 -6.22 -23.28
CA GLN A 56 -10.86 -5.27 -22.17
C GLN A 56 -9.42 -4.89 -21.80
N ARG A 57 -8.45 -5.79 -22.02
CA ARG A 57 -7.03 -5.52 -21.82
C ARG A 57 -6.49 -4.53 -22.85
N LYS A 58 -6.82 -4.74 -24.13
CA LYS A 58 -6.45 -3.82 -25.22
C LYS A 58 -7.04 -2.42 -25.00
N ALA A 59 -8.32 -2.32 -24.65
CA ALA A 59 -8.94 -1.03 -24.35
C ALA A 59 -8.31 -0.30 -23.14
N LYS A 60 -7.85 -1.04 -22.11
CA LYS A 60 -7.13 -0.46 -20.96
C LYS A 60 -5.69 -0.06 -21.31
N GLN A 61 -5.01 -0.80 -22.19
CA GLN A 61 -3.68 -0.45 -22.70
C GLN A 61 -3.74 0.81 -23.57
N ASP A 62 -4.64 0.87 -24.56
CA ASP A 62 -4.86 2.06 -25.39
C ASP A 62 -5.18 3.31 -24.56
N LYS A 63 -6.01 3.17 -23.51
CA LYS A 63 -6.28 4.27 -22.58
C LYS A 63 -5.05 4.68 -21.77
N LYS A 64 -4.21 3.72 -21.35
CA LYS A 64 -2.94 4.01 -20.65
C LYS A 64 -1.94 4.71 -21.57
N ASP A 65 -1.84 4.27 -22.81
CA ASP A 65 -0.91 4.81 -23.80
C ASP A 65 -1.33 6.21 -24.26
N LYS A 66 -2.62 6.44 -24.51
CA LYS A 66 -3.17 7.79 -24.74
C LYS A 66 -2.96 8.72 -23.54
N LYS A 67 -3.11 8.20 -22.31
CA LYS A 67 -2.89 9.00 -21.09
C LYS A 67 -1.39 9.31 -20.86
N LYS A 68 -0.48 8.40 -21.22
CA LYS A 68 0.97 8.64 -21.20
C LYS A 68 1.40 9.65 -22.27
N ALA A 69 0.90 9.51 -23.50
CA ALA A 69 1.17 10.47 -24.59
C ALA A 69 0.64 11.87 -24.25
N GLY A 70 -0.56 11.99 -23.68
CA GLY A 70 -1.11 13.27 -23.23
C GLY A 70 -0.39 13.88 -22.03
N LYS A 71 0.28 13.08 -21.19
CA LYS A 71 1.13 13.57 -20.08
C LYS A 71 2.51 14.02 -20.57
N ALA A 72 3.05 13.38 -21.61
CA ALA A 72 4.29 13.79 -22.28
C ALA A 72 4.10 15.05 -23.15
N ALA A 73 2.88 15.29 -23.63
CA ALA A 73 2.52 16.46 -24.44
C ALA A 73 2.13 17.71 -23.63
N LYS A 74 2.04 17.64 -22.30
CA LYS A 74 1.96 18.84 -21.45
C LYS A 74 3.38 19.22 -21.02
N PRO A 75 4.01 20.25 -21.61
CA PRO A 75 5.25 20.76 -21.08
C PRO A 75 4.97 21.31 -19.69
N SER A 76 5.83 20.93 -18.75
CA SER A 76 6.04 21.62 -17.48
C SER A 76 6.08 23.13 -17.76
N LYS A 77 5.11 23.85 -17.22
CA LYS A 77 5.13 25.30 -17.13
C LYS A 77 5.42 25.68 -15.69
#